data_AF-A0A7V5S181-F1
#
_entry.id   AF-A0A7V5S181-F1
#
_cell.length_a   1.000
_cell.length_b   1.000
_cell.length_c   1.000
_cell.angle_alpha   90.00
_cell.angle_beta   90.00
_cell.angle_gamma   90.00
#
_symmetry.space_group_name_H-M   'P 1'
#
loop_
_entity.id
_entity.type
_entity.pdbx_description
1 polymer ?
#
loop_
_entity_poly.entity_id
_entity_poly.type
_entity_poly.pdbx_seq_one_letter_code
_entity_poly.pdbx_strand_id
1 'polypeptide(L)'
;MRLTTQWERIAVLLTASVFSLSTSLSQQARLEWLGILSGGSFSVAQDVSNNGVCVGYGDVAGGLSRGWIFRNGHLNILHYGSDTNHSFALSISPDGNYVGGATATLDQANYLVGGLPVVWSLAGSCHYSVFPHPDAYIATGSVDDINSNLTAAVNLNKAAVGPAKGFTWAICSATYRNIALSHPCFSPDHFATSEVLSISYTGQALTGNTRCSAEFATMADSVAFVLDRGTVRLLTNNAASFCDEICNNSRAASISGNGDIVSGTVGLHAPQSGVWNRQLGWRWEAFSDFSYATPAPSNGIDYNGFIVVGTTGNTAVLWQRQRNRWRGIDLTEFCRSRGLLQESEALIRANAVSPNGRYIVGVGRRLVQGSYRTEAFRLDMGRSFPVPVPIE
;
A
#
# COMPACT_ATOMS: atom_id res chain seq x y z
N MET A 1 -7.68 70.58 -6.55
CA MET A 1 -7.44 70.05 -5.18
C MET A 1 -8.32 68.81 -5.01
N ARG A 2 -7.78 67.70 -4.48
CA ARG A 2 -8.31 66.31 -4.44
C ARG A 2 -7.81 65.35 -5.54
N LEU A 3 -6.50 65.16 -5.60
CA LEU A 3 -5.86 63.98 -6.24
C LEU A 3 -5.35 62.96 -5.20
N THR A 4 -5.62 63.18 -3.91
CA THR A 4 -5.04 62.39 -2.81
C THR A 4 -5.78 61.08 -2.49
N THR A 5 -7.04 60.92 -2.90
CA THR A 5 -7.87 59.79 -2.47
C THR A 5 -7.74 58.51 -3.30
N GLN A 6 -7.12 58.57 -4.48
CA GLN A 6 -7.01 57.40 -5.37
C GLN A 6 -5.72 56.60 -5.11
N TRP A 7 -4.62 57.29 -4.78
CA TRP A 7 -3.35 56.66 -4.46
C TRP A 7 -3.38 55.87 -3.14
N GLU A 8 -4.12 56.33 -2.14
CA GLU A 8 -4.30 55.61 -0.86
C GLU A 8 -5.07 54.29 -1.06
N ARG A 9 -6.07 54.26 -1.95
CA ARG A 9 -6.84 53.03 -2.24
C ARG A 9 -6.01 51.99 -3.01
N ILE A 10 -5.17 52.44 -3.94
CA ILE A 10 -4.24 51.57 -4.67
C ILE A 10 -3.14 51.05 -3.76
N ALA A 11 -2.62 51.87 -2.85
CA ALA A 11 -1.61 51.46 -1.86
C ALA A 11 -2.15 50.41 -0.87
N VAL A 12 -3.40 50.55 -0.41
CA VAL A 12 -4.06 49.56 0.48
C VAL A 12 -4.33 48.23 -0.24
N LEU A 13 -4.75 48.25 -1.52
CA LEU A 13 -4.93 47.03 -2.31
C LEU A 13 -3.60 46.32 -2.61
N LEU A 14 -2.52 47.06 -2.87
CA LEU A 14 -1.18 46.48 -3.11
C LEU A 14 -0.56 45.92 -1.82
N THR A 15 -0.75 46.56 -0.66
CA THR A 15 -0.24 46.04 0.63
C THR A 15 -1.03 44.84 1.13
N ALA A 16 -2.36 44.79 0.93
CA ALA A 16 -3.16 43.60 1.24
C ALA A 16 -2.82 42.40 0.32
N SER A 17 -2.43 42.66 -0.93
CA SER A 17 -2.01 41.61 -1.87
C SER A 17 -0.63 41.04 -1.52
N VAL A 18 0.31 41.87 -1.07
CA VAL A 18 1.67 41.42 -0.69
C VAL A 18 1.68 40.66 0.66
N PHE A 19 0.75 40.96 1.57
CA PHE A 19 0.61 40.22 2.84
C PHE A 19 -0.19 38.92 2.74
N SER A 20 -0.98 38.73 1.67
CA SER A 20 -1.78 37.50 1.46
C SER A 20 -1.01 36.40 0.70
N LEU A 21 0.20 36.69 0.20
CA LEU A 21 1.00 35.79 -0.64
C LEU A 21 2.20 35.13 0.07
N SER A 22 2.44 35.42 1.35
CA SER A 22 3.64 34.95 2.07
C SER A 22 3.41 33.89 3.15
N THR A 23 2.17 33.48 3.44
CA THR A 23 1.91 32.29 4.27
C THR A 23 1.79 31.01 3.46
N SER A 24 2.63 30.87 2.43
CA SER A 24 3.15 29.55 2.08
C SER A 24 4.10 29.13 3.19
N LEU A 25 3.57 28.91 4.39
CA LEU A 25 4.29 28.21 5.46
C LEU A 25 4.64 26.85 4.86
N SER A 26 5.87 26.75 4.36
CA SER A 26 6.49 25.50 3.97
C SER A 26 6.40 24.62 5.20
N GLN A 27 5.40 23.74 5.22
CA GLN A 27 5.22 22.83 6.34
C GLN A 27 6.41 21.88 6.25
N GLN A 28 7.40 22.11 7.11
CA GLN A 28 8.60 21.29 7.19
C GLN A 28 8.20 19.84 7.42
N ALA A 29 8.94 18.92 6.78
CA ALA A 29 8.72 17.50 7.00
C ALA A 29 8.80 17.18 8.50
N ARG A 30 7.93 16.28 8.97
CA ARG A 30 7.86 15.88 10.37
C ARG A 30 7.86 14.37 10.48
N LEU A 31 8.81 13.84 11.24
CA LEU A 31 8.83 12.43 11.63
C LEU A 31 8.19 12.25 13.00
N GLU A 32 7.34 11.25 13.13
CA GLU A 32 6.75 10.82 14.38
C GLU A 32 6.89 9.31 14.55
N TRP A 33 7.50 8.92 15.66
CA TRP A 33 7.52 7.54 16.12
C TRP A 33 6.21 7.26 16.87
N LEU A 34 5.45 6.24 16.44
CA LEU A 34 4.06 6.04 16.86
C LEU A 34 3.91 5.28 18.19
N GLY A 35 5.00 4.81 18.79
CA GLY A 35 5.00 3.98 19.98
C GLY A 35 4.89 2.48 19.69
N ILE A 36 4.95 1.69 20.76
CA ILE A 36 4.53 0.28 20.79
C ILE A 36 3.28 0.18 21.64
N LEU A 37 2.60 -0.95 21.50
CA LEU A 37 1.57 -1.33 22.44
C LEU A 37 2.18 -1.64 23.81
N SER A 38 1.40 -1.40 24.86
CA SER A 38 1.85 -1.60 26.24
C SER A 38 2.35 -3.04 26.46
N GLY A 39 3.58 -3.17 26.94
CA GLY A 39 4.24 -4.45 27.20
C GLY A 39 4.74 -5.19 25.96
N GLY A 40 4.61 -4.62 24.76
CA GLY A 40 5.19 -5.15 23.53
C GLY A 40 6.68 -4.85 23.37
N SER A 41 7.25 -5.30 22.26
CA SER A 41 8.62 -5.06 21.83
C SER A 41 8.71 -4.36 20.47
N PHE A 42 7.66 -4.42 19.64
CA PHE A 42 7.64 -3.80 18.31
C PHE A 42 6.26 -3.32 17.84
N SER A 43 6.30 -2.44 16.84
CA SER A 43 5.11 -2.01 16.10
C SER A 43 5.45 -1.77 14.63
N VAL A 44 4.48 -2.00 13.75
CA VAL A 44 4.59 -1.83 12.31
C VAL A 44 3.35 -1.11 11.81
N ALA A 45 3.53 0.06 11.20
CA ALA A 45 2.44 0.74 10.48
C ALA A 45 2.30 0.12 9.09
N GLN A 46 1.10 -0.35 8.76
CA GLN A 46 0.78 -0.97 7.47
C GLN A 46 0.21 0.03 6.48
N ASP A 47 -0.66 0.94 6.92
CA ASP A 47 -1.37 1.85 6.03
C ASP A 47 -1.69 3.21 6.68
N VAL A 48 -1.98 4.22 5.86
CA VAL A 48 -2.23 5.60 6.29
C VAL A 48 -3.26 6.33 5.41
N SER A 49 -4.22 6.97 6.08
CA SER A 49 -5.26 7.80 5.44
C SER A 49 -4.74 9.19 5.01
N ASN A 50 -5.55 9.93 4.23
CA ASN A 50 -5.23 11.31 3.83
C ASN A 50 -5.16 12.30 4.99
N ASN A 51 -5.75 11.94 6.14
CA ASN A 51 -5.77 12.74 7.35
C ASN A 51 -4.66 12.32 8.34
N GLY A 52 -3.77 11.41 7.94
CA GLY A 52 -2.65 10.94 8.74
C GLY A 52 -3.04 9.93 9.82
N VAL A 53 -4.26 9.40 9.83
CA VAL A 53 -4.62 8.24 10.67
C VAL A 53 -3.89 7.02 10.13
N CYS A 54 -3.17 6.31 11.00
CA CYS A 54 -2.38 5.13 10.63
C CYS A 54 -2.98 3.87 11.25
N VAL A 55 -2.79 2.75 10.59
CA VAL A 55 -3.13 1.43 11.13
C VAL A 55 -1.95 0.49 10.99
N GLY A 56 -1.96 -0.57 11.78
CA GLY A 56 -0.89 -1.55 11.75
C GLY A 56 -1.09 -2.66 12.75
N TYR A 57 0.01 -3.31 13.09
CA TYR A 57 0.03 -4.30 14.16
C TYR A 57 1.29 -4.18 15.01
N GLY A 58 1.24 -4.70 16.22
CA GLY A 58 2.36 -4.76 17.15
C GLY A 58 2.11 -5.85 18.17
N ASP A 59 3.15 -6.29 18.87
CA ASP A 59 2.99 -7.26 19.95
C ASP A 59 2.52 -6.57 21.24
N VAL A 60 1.86 -7.34 22.09
CA VAL A 60 1.53 -6.97 23.47
C VAL A 60 2.29 -7.85 24.46
N ALA A 61 2.16 -7.57 25.76
CA ALA A 61 2.64 -8.47 26.81
C ALA A 61 2.11 -9.91 26.56
N GLY A 62 3.02 -10.88 26.46
CA GLY A 62 2.69 -12.26 26.11
C GLY A 62 2.94 -12.64 24.64
N GLY A 63 3.43 -11.71 23.81
CA GLY A 63 3.91 -11.98 22.45
C GLY A 63 2.83 -12.06 21.38
N LEU A 64 1.57 -11.83 21.73
CA LEU A 64 0.47 -11.84 20.76
C LEU A 64 0.47 -10.55 19.91
N SER A 65 0.23 -10.69 18.60
CA SER A 65 0.06 -9.54 17.72
C SER A 65 -1.35 -8.96 17.84
N ARG A 66 -1.44 -7.64 17.87
CA ARG A 66 -2.69 -6.89 17.90
C ARG A 66 -2.70 -5.83 16.83
N GLY A 67 -3.80 -5.77 16.10
CA GLY A 67 -4.14 -4.67 15.23
C GLY A 67 -4.29 -3.41 16.06
N TRP A 68 -3.83 -2.28 15.53
CA TRP A 68 -3.94 -1.00 16.21
C TRP A 68 -4.26 0.13 15.22
N ILE A 69 -4.76 1.22 15.77
CA ILE A 69 -4.99 2.49 15.08
C ILE A 69 -4.29 3.62 15.82
N PHE A 70 -3.59 4.48 15.08
CA PHE A 70 -3.01 5.72 15.58
C PHE A 70 -3.82 6.91 15.08
N ARG A 71 -4.49 7.61 15.99
CA ARG A 71 -5.32 8.79 15.70
C ARG A 71 -5.19 9.81 16.81
N ASN A 72 -5.13 11.09 16.44
CA ASN A 72 -5.05 12.21 17.38
C ASN A 72 -3.90 12.09 18.40
N GLY A 73 -2.75 11.52 18.00
CA GLY A 73 -1.60 11.34 18.89
C GLY A 73 -1.66 10.11 19.80
N HIS A 74 -2.67 9.25 19.66
CA HIS A 74 -2.87 8.08 20.50
C HIS A 74 -2.84 6.79 19.70
N LEU A 75 -2.07 5.81 20.19
CA LEU A 75 -2.02 4.44 19.70
C LEU A 75 -3.03 3.59 20.46
N ASN A 76 -4.09 3.15 19.80
CA ASN A 76 -5.16 2.36 20.39
C ASN A 76 -5.23 0.97 19.78
N ILE A 77 -5.41 -0.06 20.61
CA ILE A 77 -5.62 -1.42 20.15
C ILE A 77 -7.00 -1.52 19.48
N LEU A 78 -7.04 -2.11 18.30
CA LEU A 78 -8.28 -2.55 17.65
C LEU A 78 -8.58 -3.95 18.18
N HIS A 79 -9.37 -4.01 19.25
CA HIS A 79 -9.73 -5.26 19.88
C HIS A 79 -10.71 -6.05 18.98
N TYR A 80 -10.49 -7.36 18.89
CA TYR A 80 -11.43 -8.28 18.29
C TYR A 80 -11.30 -9.67 18.93
N GLY A 81 -12.41 -10.16 19.51
CA GLY A 81 -12.53 -11.54 19.98
C GLY A 81 -11.81 -11.85 21.29
N SER A 82 -11.64 -13.14 21.58
CA SER A 82 -10.96 -13.62 22.80
C SER A 82 -9.48 -13.24 22.82
N ASP A 83 -8.93 -13.09 24.02
CA ASP A 83 -7.56 -12.62 24.26
C ASP A 83 -6.44 -13.53 23.71
N THR A 84 -6.77 -14.64 23.05
CA THR A 84 -5.82 -15.65 22.58
C THR A 84 -5.42 -15.51 21.11
N ASN A 85 -6.17 -14.76 20.29
CA ASN A 85 -5.97 -14.74 18.84
C ASN A 85 -5.15 -13.54 18.40
N HIS A 86 -4.41 -13.65 17.29
CA HIS A 86 -3.71 -12.52 16.68
C HIS A 86 -4.71 -11.66 15.90
N SER A 87 -4.51 -10.34 15.92
CA SER A 87 -5.22 -9.42 15.03
C SER A 87 -4.24 -8.51 14.29
N PHE A 88 -4.61 -8.12 13.08
CA PHE A 88 -3.82 -7.27 12.20
C PHE A 88 -4.73 -6.23 11.56
N ALA A 89 -4.38 -4.95 11.66
CA ALA A 89 -4.99 -3.91 10.86
C ALA A 89 -4.07 -3.63 9.67
N LEU A 90 -4.57 -3.92 8.46
CA LEU A 90 -3.76 -4.00 7.25
C LEU A 90 -4.02 -2.82 6.30
N SER A 91 -5.22 -2.26 6.32
CA SER A 91 -5.61 -1.16 5.43
C SER A 91 -6.53 -0.16 6.14
N ILE A 92 -6.51 1.09 5.68
CA ILE A 92 -7.40 2.15 6.16
C ILE A 92 -7.96 2.96 4.98
N SER A 93 -9.20 3.39 5.12
CA SER A 93 -9.87 4.23 4.12
C SER A 93 -9.17 5.59 3.96
N PRO A 94 -9.26 6.23 2.78
CA PRO A 94 -8.67 7.56 2.56
C PRO A 94 -9.15 8.62 3.55
N ASP A 95 -10.41 8.55 3.99
CA ASP A 95 -11.00 9.46 4.97
C ASP A 95 -10.61 9.11 6.43
N GLY A 96 -10.06 7.91 6.66
CA GLY A 96 -9.61 7.42 7.95
C GLY A 96 -10.71 6.83 8.84
N ASN A 97 -11.89 6.53 8.30
CA ASN A 97 -13.06 6.06 9.07
C ASN A 97 -13.23 4.53 9.12
N TYR A 98 -12.66 3.80 8.18
CA TYR A 98 -12.81 2.34 8.08
C TYR A 98 -11.45 1.67 8.06
N VAL A 99 -11.29 0.63 8.87
CA VAL A 99 -10.06 -0.16 8.94
C VAL A 99 -10.38 -1.57 8.48
N GLY A 100 -9.62 -2.06 7.51
CA GLY A 100 -9.65 -3.45 7.07
C GLY A 100 -8.49 -4.23 7.69
N GLY A 101 -8.73 -5.51 8.01
CA GLY A 101 -7.70 -6.37 8.55
C GLY A 101 -8.12 -7.82 8.67
N ALA A 102 -7.38 -8.56 9.49
CA ALA A 102 -7.59 -9.99 9.68
C ALA A 102 -7.36 -10.37 11.13
N THR A 103 -8.06 -11.41 11.57
CA THR A 103 -7.73 -12.12 12.81
C THR A 103 -7.35 -13.54 12.51
N ALA A 104 -6.32 -14.04 13.15
CA ALA A 104 -5.83 -15.39 12.95
C ALA A 104 -5.60 -16.09 14.29
N THR A 105 -5.86 -17.39 14.30
CA THR A 105 -5.37 -18.26 15.36
C THR A 105 -4.01 -18.77 14.88
N LEU A 106 -2.98 -18.65 15.71
CA LEU A 106 -1.74 -19.37 15.42
C LEU A 106 -1.91 -20.81 15.85
N ASP A 107 -1.51 -21.74 14.99
CA ASP A 107 -1.30 -23.12 15.42
C ASP A 107 -0.05 -23.24 16.32
N GLN A 108 0.20 -24.43 16.85
CA GLN A 108 1.35 -24.69 17.72
C GLN A 108 2.72 -24.44 17.05
N ALA A 109 2.76 -24.31 15.72
CA ALA A 109 3.96 -24.02 14.93
C ALA A 109 4.06 -22.55 14.51
N ASN A 110 3.20 -21.66 15.04
CA ASN A 110 3.11 -20.24 14.67
C ASN A 110 2.75 -20.00 13.20
N TYR A 111 2.06 -20.93 12.53
CA TYR A 111 1.46 -20.68 11.23
C TYR A 111 0.06 -20.07 11.41
N LEU A 112 -0.28 -19.12 10.53
CA LEU A 112 -1.62 -18.51 10.48
C LEU A 112 -2.62 -19.56 9.97
N VAL A 113 -3.48 -20.08 10.85
CA VAL A 113 -4.55 -21.01 10.47
C VAL A 113 -5.90 -20.33 10.67
N GLY A 114 -6.64 -20.11 9.57
CA GLY A 114 -8.04 -19.65 9.61
C GLY A 114 -8.23 -18.15 9.85
N GLY A 115 -7.68 -17.32 8.98
CA GLY A 115 -7.86 -15.86 9.04
C GLY A 115 -9.27 -15.41 8.66
N LEU A 116 -10.03 -14.79 9.57
CA LEU A 116 -11.28 -14.11 9.20
C LEU A 116 -11.00 -12.64 8.87
N PRO A 117 -11.43 -12.13 7.71
CA PRO A 117 -11.33 -10.72 7.39
C PRO A 117 -12.28 -9.91 8.30
N VAL A 118 -11.77 -8.83 8.87
CA VAL A 118 -12.51 -7.96 9.81
C VAL A 118 -12.49 -6.52 9.31
N VAL A 119 -13.62 -5.84 9.45
CA VAL A 119 -13.72 -4.40 9.25
C VAL A 119 -14.16 -3.74 10.54
N TRP A 120 -13.38 -2.76 10.97
CA TRP A 120 -13.73 -1.89 12.08
C TRP A 120 -14.26 -0.57 11.54
N SER A 121 -15.52 -0.26 11.83
CA SER A 121 -16.03 1.11 11.73
C SER A 121 -15.66 1.85 13.01
N LEU A 122 -15.04 3.02 12.87
CA LEU A 122 -14.72 3.88 14.02
C LEU A 122 -15.97 4.49 14.70
N ALA A 123 -17.16 4.31 14.12
CA ALA A 123 -18.42 4.60 14.77
C ALA A 123 -18.88 3.51 15.77
N GLY A 124 -18.07 2.46 15.99
CA GLY A 124 -18.32 1.45 17.02
C GLY A 124 -19.04 0.19 16.55
N SER A 125 -19.06 -0.08 15.23
CA SER A 125 -19.63 -1.32 14.67
C SER A 125 -18.55 -2.15 14.00
N CYS A 126 -18.40 -3.42 14.41
CA CYS A 126 -17.56 -4.41 13.73
C CYS A 126 -18.43 -5.15 12.71
N HIS A 127 -17.98 -5.21 11.46
CA HIS A 127 -18.65 -5.96 10.39
C HIS A 127 -17.67 -6.97 9.78
N TYR A 128 -18.21 -8.12 9.34
CA TYR A 128 -17.42 -9.15 8.68
C TYR A 128 -17.06 -8.72 7.25
N SER A 129 -15.75 -8.68 6.97
CA SER A 129 -15.07 -8.38 5.70
C SER A 129 -15.25 -6.98 5.10
N VAL A 130 -14.21 -6.56 4.33
CA VAL A 130 -14.20 -5.59 3.19
C VAL A 130 -13.07 -4.52 3.25
N PHE A 131 -12.33 -4.34 2.15
CA PHE A 131 -11.46 -3.17 1.96
C PHE A 131 -12.29 -1.89 1.78
N PRO A 132 -11.89 -0.76 2.37
CA PRO A 132 -12.69 0.45 2.26
C PRO A 132 -12.56 1.12 0.89
N HIS A 133 -13.65 1.12 0.12
CA HIS A 133 -13.87 2.05 -0.97
C HIS A 133 -14.84 3.15 -0.49
N PRO A 134 -14.64 4.43 -0.87
CA PRO A 134 -15.45 5.54 -0.35
C PRO A 134 -16.95 5.41 -0.63
N ASP A 135 -17.33 4.71 -1.71
CA ASP A 135 -18.72 4.54 -2.14
C ASP A 135 -19.21 3.07 -2.29
N ALA A 136 -18.41 2.05 -1.96
CA ALA A 136 -18.76 0.64 -2.19
C ALA A 136 -17.93 -0.30 -1.30
N TYR A 137 -18.36 -1.55 -1.18
CA TYR A 137 -17.70 -2.58 -0.38
C TYR A 137 -17.23 -3.71 -1.31
N ILE A 138 -15.91 -3.88 -1.52
CA ILE A 138 -15.34 -4.99 -2.32
C ILE A 138 -14.44 -5.86 -1.45
N ALA A 139 -14.73 -7.16 -1.37
CA ALA A 139 -13.96 -8.13 -0.61
C ALA A 139 -13.03 -8.94 -1.54
N THR A 140 -11.77 -9.09 -1.14
CA THR A 140 -10.84 -10.09 -1.69
C THR A 140 -10.15 -10.81 -0.54
N GLY A 141 -9.79 -12.08 -0.75
CA GLY A 141 -9.10 -12.90 0.23
C GLY A 141 -8.29 -13.99 -0.46
N SER A 142 -7.20 -14.44 0.18
CA SER A 142 -6.43 -15.61 -0.23
C SER A 142 -6.96 -16.86 0.48
N VAL A 143 -7.02 -17.99 -0.23
CA VAL A 143 -7.35 -19.30 0.34
C VAL A 143 -6.16 -20.22 0.09
N ASP A 144 -5.46 -20.59 1.16
CA ASP A 144 -4.23 -21.40 1.09
C ASP A 144 -4.45 -22.92 1.21
N ASP A 145 -5.69 -23.39 1.35
CA ASP A 145 -5.96 -24.83 1.48
C ASP A 145 -6.60 -25.42 0.21
N ILE A 146 -5.77 -26.12 -0.56
CA ILE A 146 -6.11 -26.81 -1.81
C ILE A 146 -6.61 -28.26 -1.60
N ASN A 147 -6.59 -28.77 -0.35
CA ASN A 147 -6.99 -30.16 -0.06
C ASN A 147 -8.41 -30.28 0.52
N SER A 148 -9.05 -29.17 0.88
CA SER A 148 -10.45 -29.14 1.28
C SER A 148 -11.30 -28.59 0.12
N ASN A 149 -12.47 -29.16 -0.12
CA ASN A 149 -13.49 -28.64 -1.05
C ASN A 149 -14.10 -27.30 -0.55
N LEU A 150 -13.28 -26.40 -0.04
CA LEU A 150 -13.66 -25.08 0.45
C LEU A 150 -13.64 -24.12 -0.74
N THR A 151 -14.76 -24.08 -1.45
CA THR A 151 -15.07 -22.93 -2.29
C THR A 151 -15.31 -21.74 -1.36
N ALA A 152 -14.38 -20.77 -1.33
CA ALA A 152 -14.66 -19.48 -0.72
C ALA A 152 -15.60 -18.68 -1.63
N ALA A 153 -16.86 -19.09 -1.70
CA ALA A 153 -17.91 -18.27 -2.26
C ALA A 153 -18.28 -17.20 -1.23
N VAL A 154 -17.89 -15.95 -1.45
CA VAL A 154 -18.47 -14.82 -0.73
C VAL A 154 -19.93 -14.69 -1.19
N ASN A 155 -20.86 -15.28 -0.44
CA ASN A 155 -22.29 -15.14 -0.67
C ASN A 155 -22.76 -13.79 -0.07
N LEU A 156 -22.77 -12.74 -0.89
CA LEU A 156 -23.25 -11.40 -0.51
C LEU A 156 -24.77 -11.25 -0.65
N ASN A 157 -25.55 -12.21 -0.15
CA ASN A 157 -27.00 -12.02 -0.08
C ASN A 157 -27.42 -11.33 1.24
N LYS A 158 -27.92 -10.10 1.05
CA LYS A 158 -28.95 -9.43 1.84
C LYS A 158 -28.53 -8.82 3.19
N ALA A 159 -27.99 -7.60 3.13
CA ALA A 159 -28.29 -6.57 4.13
C ALA A 159 -28.86 -5.35 3.39
N ALA A 160 -30.08 -4.96 3.76
CA ALA A 160 -30.84 -3.91 3.12
C ALA A 160 -30.19 -2.54 3.34
N VAL A 161 -29.63 -1.95 2.28
CA VAL A 161 -29.36 -0.51 2.21
C VAL A 161 -29.80 -0.05 0.81
N GLY A 162 -30.53 1.08 0.76
CA GLY A 162 -31.39 1.53 -0.33
C GLY A 162 -30.74 1.84 -1.69
N PRO A 163 -31.49 2.48 -2.61
CA PRO A 163 -31.17 2.48 -4.03
C PRO A 163 -30.10 3.53 -4.34
N ALA A 164 -28.89 3.08 -4.70
CA ALA A 164 -28.21 3.48 -5.94
C ALA A 164 -26.72 3.04 -5.97
N LYS A 165 -26.30 2.69 -7.20
CA LYS A 165 -24.93 2.65 -7.78
C LYS A 165 -24.20 1.30 -7.73
N GLY A 166 -23.70 0.92 -8.91
CA GLY A 166 -23.44 -0.46 -9.32
C GLY A 166 -22.30 -1.16 -8.59
N PHE A 167 -22.49 -2.46 -8.39
CA PHE A 167 -21.55 -3.39 -7.80
C PHE A 167 -20.63 -3.94 -8.89
N THR A 168 -19.32 -3.94 -8.64
CA THR A 168 -18.34 -4.63 -9.49
C THR A 168 -17.85 -5.87 -8.74
N TRP A 169 -17.95 -7.02 -9.39
CA TRP A 169 -17.60 -8.32 -8.85
C TRP A 169 -16.09 -8.55 -8.95
N ALA A 170 -15.47 -9.03 -7.87
CA ALA A 170 -14.18 -9.70 -7.92
C ALA A 170 -14.32 -11.02 -7.14
N ILE A 171 -14.22 -12.15 -7.85
CA ILE A 171 -14.20 -13.49 -7.26
C ILE A 171 -12.73 -13.82 -6.98
N CYS A 172 -12.40 -14.13 -5.73
CA CYS A 172 -11.13 -14.76 -5.37
C CYS A 172 -11.41 -16.18 -4.89
N SER A 173 -10.75 -17.15 -5.52
CA SER A 173 -10.82 -18.58 -5.25
C SER A 173 -12.12 -19.30 -5.64
N ALA A 174 -12.16 -19.75 -6.89
CA ALA A 174 -12.80 -21.01 -7.23
C ALA A 174 -11.89 -21.76 -8.21
N THR A 175 -11.92 -23.09 -8.14
CA THR A 175 -11.29 -24.02 -9.08
C THR A 175 -11.88 -23.79 -10.47
N TYR A 176 -11.33 -22.84 -11.23
CA TYR A 176 -11.85 -22.49 -12.56
C TYR A 176 -11.05 -23.18 -13.65
N ARG A 177 -11.64 -24.21 -14.25
CA ARG A 177 -11.24 -24.75 -15.56
C ARG A 177 -11.55 -23.80 -16.75
N ASN A 178 -12.20 -22.64 -16.53
CA ASN A 178 -12.84 -21.87 -17.61
C ASN A 178 -12.51 -20.36 -17.68
N ILE A 179 -11.65 -19.79 -16.82
CA ILE A 179 -10.89 -18.61 -17.26
C ILE A 179 -9.73 -19.15 -18.08
N ALA A 180 -10.04 -19.61 -19.29
CA ALA A 180 -9.03 -19.77 -20.30
C ALA A 180 -8.50 -18.36 -20.58
N LEU A 181 -7.49 -17.93 -19.82
CA LEU A 181 -6.41 -17.19 -20.44
C LEU A 181 -6.02 -18.06 -21.63
N SER A 182 -6.41 -17.68 -22.84
CA SER A 182 -6.11 -18.41 -24.08
C SER A 182 -4.62 -18.31 -24.41
N HIS A 183 -3.77 -18.39 -23.39
CA HIS A 183 -2.35 -18.25 -23.46
C HIS A 183 -1.76 -19.66 -23.61
N PRO A 184 -1.03 -19.94 -24.70
CA PRO A 184 -0.56 -21.28 -25.01
C PRO A 184 0.45 -21.90 -24.02
N CYS A 185 0.78 -21.22 -22.91
CA CYS A 185 1.71 -21.74 -21.89
C CYS A 185 1.00 -22.53 -20.76
N PHE A 186 -0.34 -22.60 -20.71
CA PHE A 186 -1.06 -23.34 -19.67
C PHE A 186 -1.63 -24.65 -20.22
N SER A 187 -1.07 -25.80 -19.81
CA SER A 187 -1.74 -27.09 -20.04
C SER A 187 -2.90 -27.26 -19.06
N PRO A 188 -3.93 -28.05 -19.40
CA PRO A 188 -5.08 -28.31 -18.52
C PRO A 188 -4.74 -28.93 -17.15
N ASP A 189 -3.51 -29.43 -16.98
CA ASP A 189 -3.08 -30.21 -15.82
C ASP A 189 -2.34 -29.38 -14.75
N HIS A 190 -2.21 -28.06 -14.95
CA HIS A 190 -1.51 -27.19 -13.99
C HIS A 190 -2.48 -26.52 -13.02
N PHE A 191 -2.22 -26.66 -11.72
CA PHE A 191 -2.91 -25.90 -10.68
C PHE A 191 -2.22 -24.55 -10.50
N ALA A 192 -3.01 -23.48 -10.54
CA ALA A 192 -2.55 -22.13 -10.28
C ALA A 192 -3.31 -21.53 -9.09
N THR A 193 -2.60 -21.09 -8.06
CA THR A 193 -3.21 -20.29 -6.99
C THR A 193 -3.05 -18.82 -7.34
N SER A 194 -4.16 -18.07 -7.34
CA SER A 194 -4.16 -16.63 -7.61
C SER A 194 -4.55 -15.86 -6.37
N GLU A 195 -3.71 -14.92 -5.96
CA GLU A 195 -3.98 -14.00 -4.86
C GLU A 195 -4.13 -12.58 -5.40
N VAL A 196 -5.21 -11.90 -5.02
CA VAL A 196 -5.36 -10.45 -5.29
C VAL A 196 -4.68 -9.68 -4.18
N LEU A 197 -3.69 -8.87 -4.54
CA LEU A 197 -2.86 -8.10 -3.62
C LEU A 197 -3.35 -6.66 -3.42
N SER A 198 -3.93 -6.04 -4.45
CA SER A 198 -4.38 -4.65 -4.38
C SER A 198 -5.53 -4.37 -5.34
N ILE A 199 -6.34 -3.37 -5.03
CA ILE A 199 -7.44 -2.87 -5.87
C ILE A 199 -7.31 -1.36 -5.94
N SER A 200 -7.42 -0.80 -7.15
CA SER A 200 -7.45 0.64 -7.38
C SER A 200 -8.66 1.30 -6.71
N TYR A 201 -8.54 2.58 -6.36
CA TYR A 201 -9.62 3.35 -5.73
C TYR A 201 -10.89 3.44 -6.57
N THR A 202 -10.80 3.29 -7.89
CA THR A 202 -11.98 3.29 -8.78
C THR A 202 -12.65 1.92 -8.90
N GLY A 203 -12.06 0.87 -8.33
CA GLY A 203 -12.47 -0.52 -8.53
C GLY A 203 -12.29 -1.04 -9.96
N GLN A 204 -11.69 -0.24 -10.86
CA GLN A 204 -11.55 -0.59 -12.28
C GLN A 204 -10.36 -1.47 -12.57
N ALA A 205 -9.43 -1.56 -11.62
CA ALA A 205 -8.20 -2.32 -11.72
C ALA A 205 -7.85 -3.01 -10.40
N LEU A 206 -7.31 -4.22 -10.50
CA LEU A 206 -6.79 -4.99 -9.39
C LEU A 206 -5.50 -5.68 -9.80
N THR A 207 -4.62 -5.90 -8.83
CA THR A 207 -3.35 -6.59 -9.03
C THR A 207 -3.31 -7.86 -8.21
N GLY A 208 -2.54 -8.83 -8.69
CA GLY A 208 -2.37 -10.08 -7.99
C GLY A 208 -1.13 -10.84 -8.43
N ASN A 209 -0.87 -11.92 -7.70
CA ASN A 209 0.13 -12.91 -8.04
C ASN A 209 -0.58 -14.20 -8.39
N THR A 210 -0.19 -14.82 -9.49
CA THR A 210 -0.60 -16.20 -9.80
C THR A 210 0.61 -17.08 -9.61
N ARG A 211 0.59 -18.04 -8.67
CA ARG A 211 1.61 -19.08 -8.54
C ARG A 211 1.22 -20.27 -9.40
N CYS A 212 2.07 -20.64 -10.35
CA CYS A 212 1.92 -21.87 -11.12
C CYS A 212 2.83 -22.94 -10.52
N SER A 213 2.29 -24.13 -10.19
CA SER A 213 3.14 -25.30 -9.88
C SER A 213 3.13 -26.25 -11.07
N ALA A 214 4.29 -26.50 -11.67
CA ALA A 214 4.47 -27.62 -12.59
C ALA A 214 4.86 -28.88 -11.78
N GLU A 215 4.27 -30.04 -12.11
CA GLU A 215 4.56 -31.33 -11.44
C GLU A 215 6.04 -31.77 -11.51
N PHE A 216 6.87 -31.12 -12.33
CA PHE A 216 8.28 -31.45 -12.51
C PHE A 216 9.21 -30.24 -12.62
N ALA A 217 9.08 -29.22 -11.75
CA ALA A 217 10.18 -28.30 -11.41
C ALA A 217 9.81 -27.38 -10.25
N THR A 218 10.80 -27.08 -9.40
CA THR A 218 10.79 -26.22 -8.19
C THR A 218 10.55 -24.73 -8.46
N MET A 219 9.89 -24.35 -9.55
CA MET A 219 9.73 -22.96 -9.96
C MET A 219 8.26 -22.54 -9.84
N ALA A 220 7.96 -21.82 -8.75
CA ALA A 220 6.68 -21.13 -8.60
C ALA A 220 6.75 -19.82 -9.39
N ASP A 221 6.17 -19.81 -10.58
CA ASP A 221 6.11 -18.60 -11.40
C ASP A 221 5.03 -17.70 -10.83
N SER A 222 5.37 -16.43 -10.58
CA SER A 222 4.42 -15.41 -10.16
C SER A 222 4.16 -14.49 -11.35
N VAL A 223 2.93 -14.49 -11.87
CA VAL A 223 2.54 -13.57 -12.95
C VAL A 223 1.74 -12.42 -12.37
N ALA A 224 2.22 -11.21 -12.63
CA ALA A 224 1.50 -9.97 -12.36
C ALA A 224 0.39 -9.79 -13.40
N PHE A 225 -0.83 -9.47 -12.95
CA PHE A 225 -1.94 -9.18 -13.84
C PHE A 225 -2.70 -7.93 -13.42
N VAL A 226 -3.38 -7.31 -14.38
CA VAL A 226 -4.30 -6.19 -14.18
C VAL A 226 -5.60 -6.50 -14.89
N LEU A 227 -6.72 -6.48 -14.17
CA LEU A 227 -8.05 -6.45 -14.78
C LEU A 227 -8.43 -5.01 -15.08
N ASP A 228 -8.28 -4.53 -16.31
CA ASP A 228 -8.68 -3.18 -16.71
C ASP A 228 -10.00 -3.24 -17.48
N ARG A 229 -11.08 -2.71 -16.89
CA ARG A 229 -12.42 -2.65 -17.52
C ARG A 229 -12.88 -4.01 -18.06
N GLY A 230 -12.68 -5.07 -17.28
CA GLY A 230 -13.07 -6.44 -17.64
C GLY A 230 -12.07 -7.18 -18.54
N THR A 231 -10.95 -6.57 -18.92
CA THR A 231 -9.87 -7.24 -19.66
C THR A 231 -8.74 -7.60 -18.72
N VAL A 232 -8.43 -8.90 -18.57
CA VAL A 232 -7.22 -9.35 -17.88
C VAL A 232 -6.02 -9.08 -18.79
N ARG A 233 -5.08 -8.29 -18.31
CA ARG A 233 -3.77 -8.07 -18.95
C ARG A 233 -2.70 -8.68 -18.07
N LEU A 234 -1.88 -9.55 -18.65
CA LEU A 234 -0.65 -9.99 -17.99
C LEU A 234 0.38 -8.86 -18.12
N LEU A 235 1.01 -8.50 -17.02
CA LEU A 235 2.05 -7.51 -16.99
C LEU A 235 3.39 -8.22 -17.17
N THR A 236 3.98 -8.06 -18.35
CA THR A 236 5.30 -8.59 -18.69
C THR A 236 6.26 -7.46 -19.06
N ASN A 237 7.56 -7.70 -18.98
CA ASN A 237 8.58 -6.69 -19.34
C ASN A 237 8.85 -6.61 -20.85
N ASN A 238 8.38 -7.55 -21.67
CA ASN A 238 8.57 -7.58 -23.11
C ASN A 238 7.28 -7.88 -23.87
N ALA A 239 6.98 -7.06 -24.89
CA ALA A 239 5.84 -7.22 -25.79
C ALA A 239 6.03 -8.30 -26.88
N ALA A 240 7.19 -8.97 -26.90
CA ALA A 240 7.54 -9.95 -27.92
C ALA A 240 8.43 -11.06 -27.31
N SER A 241 8.06 -12.31 -27.56
CA SER A 241 8.74 -13.58 -27.22
C SER A 241 8.61 -14.12 -25.79
N PHE A 242 8.40 -15.43 -25.72
CA PHE A 242 7.58 -16.21 -24.78
C PHE A 242 8.40 -16.95 -23.69
N CYS A 243 7.82 -16.97 -22.48
CA CYS A 243 7.78 -18.01 -21.43
C CYS A 243 9.05 -18.64 -20.79
N ASP A 244 10.27 -18.67 -21.36
CA ASP A 244 11.28 -19.63 -20.81
C ASP A 244 12.25 -19.13 -19.72
N GLU A 245 12.46 -17.82 -19.50
CA GLU A 245 13.47 -17.36 -18.50
C GLU A 245 13.06 -16.15 -17.64
N ILE A 246 11.93 -15.50 -17.91
CA ILE A 246 11.66 -14.13 -17.41
C ILE A 246 10.47 -14.05 -16.43
N CYS A 247 9.67 -15.11 -16.29
CA CYS A 247 8.42 -15.06 -15.50
C CYS A 247 8.60 -15.35 -14.00
N ASN A 248 9.74 -15.90 -13.60
CA ASN A 248 9.85 -16.42 -12.25
C ASN A 248 10.15 -15.22 -11.31
N ASN A 249 9.26 -14.99 -10.34
CA ASN A 249 9.33 -13.93 -9.32
C ASN A 249 8.90 -12.51 -9.73
N SER A 250 8.03 -12.36 -10.73
CA SER A 250 7.34 -11.08 -10.95
C SER A 250 6.20 -10.89 -9.95
N ARG A 251 6.08 -9.70 -9.35
CA ARG A 251 5.03 -9.39 -8.37
C ARG A 251 4.46 -8.01 -8.62
N ALA A 252 3.14 -7.91 -8.81
CA ALA A 252 2.43 -6.63 -8.80
C ALA A 252 1.94 -6.33 -7.38
N ALA A 253 2.68 -5.49 -6.68
CA ALA A 253 2.49 -5.29 -5.25
C ALA A 253 1.43 -4.23 -4.93
N SER A 254 1.32 -3.18 -5.73
CA SER A 254 0.37 -2.08 -5.48
C SER A 254 -0.08 -1.43 -6.79
N ILE A 255 -1.23 -0.76 -6.76
CA ILE A 255 -1.80 -0.04 -7.90
C ILE A 255 -2.27 1.35 -7.48
N SER A 256 -2.00 2.35 -8.32
CA SER A 256 -2.45 3.72 -8.09
C SER A 256 -3.97 3.81 -8.11
N GLY A 257 -4.49 4.84 -7.45
CA GLY A 257 -5.93 5.04 -7.34
C GLY A 257 -6.66 5.22 -8.66
N ASN A 258 -6.02 5.92 -9.60
CA ASN A 258 -6.49 6.05 -10.97
C ASN A 258 -6.31 4.78 -11.82
N GLY A 259 -5.62 3.75 -11.32
CA GLY A 259 -5.36 2.50 -12.03
C GLY A 259 -4.33 2.59 -13.16
N ASP A 260 -3.62 3.71 -13.28
CA ASP A 260 -2.69 3.94 -14.40
C ASP A 260 -1.28 3.42 -14.14
N ILE A 261 -0.89 3.27 -12.88
CA ILE A 261 0.45 2.83 -12.49
C ILE A 261 0.32 1.62 -11.57
N VAL A 262 1.02 0.54 -11.90
CA VAL A 262 1.17 -0.63 -11.03
C VAL A 262 2.62 -0.71 -10.61
N SER A 263 2.89 -0.77 -9.31
CA SER A 263 4.24 -0.93 -8.80
C SER A 263 4.52 -2.39 -8.46
N GLY A 264 5.75 -2.83 -8.66
CA GLY A 264 6.11 -4.20 -8.36
C GLY A 264 7.58 -4.54 -8.56
N THR A 265 7.84 -5.83 -8.70
CA THR A 265 9.15 -6.39 -9.01
C THR A 265 9.09 -7.28 -10.24
N VAL A 266 10.18 -7.32 -11.00
CA VAL A 266 10.37 -8.22 -12.15
C VAL A 266 11.73 -8.93 -12.03
N GLY A 267 11.76 -10.25 -12.25
CA GLY A 267 12.99 -11.02 -12.53
C GLY A 267 13.53 -11.91 -11.40
N LEU A 268 14.36 -12.89 -11.81
CA LEU A 268 14.91 -13.99 -10.99
C LEU A 268 16.20 -13.65 -10.22
N HIS A 269 17.21 -13.16 -10.93
CA HIS A 269 18.59 -13.12 -10.40
C HIS A 269 19.02 -11.75 -9.88
N ALA A 270 18.29 -10.72 -10.27
CA ALA A 270 18.37 -9.38 -9.72
C ALA A 270 16.97 -8.79 -9.87
N PRO A 271 16.03 -9.08 -8.93
CA PRO A 271 14.70 -8.50 -9.01
C PRO A 271 14.87 -7.01 -9.19
N GLN A 272 14.18 -6.42 -10.16
CA GLN A 272 14.17 -4.99 -10.36
C GLN A 272 12.84 -4.47 -9.83
N SER A 273 12.89 -3.46 -8.97
CA SER A 273 11.69 -2.72 -8.60
C SER A 273 11.40 -1.64 -9.63
N GLY A 274 10.13 -1.40 -9.90
CA GLY A 274 9.71 -0.46 -10.92
C GLY A 274 8.19 -0.36 -11.00
N VAL A 275 7.71 0.21 -12.09
CA VAL A 275 6.29 0.33 -12.37
C VAL A 275 5.94 -0.11 -13.77
N TRP A 276 4.72 -0.63 -13.95
CA TRP A 276 4.07 -0.71 -15.25
C TRP A 276 3.16 0.51 -15.44
N ASN A 277 3.28 1.17 -16.58
CA ASN A 277 2.59 2.43 -16.85
C ASN A 277 1.61 2.30 -18.01
N ARG A 278 0.32 2.42 -17.70
CA ARG A 278 -0.79 2.30 -18.65
C ARG A 278 -0.71 3.34 -19.78
N GLN A 279 -0.32 4.57 -19.46
CA GLN A 279 -0.21 5.66 -20.44
C GLN A 279 0.87 5.37 -21.49
N LEU A 280 1.85 4.53 -21.15
CA LEU A 280 2.90 4.05 -22.04
C LEU A 280 2.58 2.68 -22.65
N GLY A 281 1.34 2.21 -22.55
CA GLY A 281 0.93 0.88 -23.02
C GLY A 281 1.37 -0.26 -22.10
N TRP A 282 1.36 -0.03 -20.78
CA TRP A 282 1.82 -0.97 -19.75
C TRP A 282 3.30 -1.33 -19.84
N ARG A 283 4.13 -0.40 -20.35
CA ARG A 283 5.58 -0.58 -20.36
C ARG A 283 6.16 -0.53 -18.95
N TRP A 284 7.15 -1.38 -18.71
CA TRP A 284 7.94 -1.41 -17.49
C TRP A 284 8.93 -0.23 -17.43
N GLU A 285 8.93 0.48 -16.32
CA GLU A 285 9.85 1.56 -15.99
C GLU A 285 10.59 1.17 -14.69
N ALA A 286 11.84 0.73 -14.82
CA ALA A 286 12.66 0.34 -13.67
C ALA A 286 13.08 1.56 -12.83
N PHE A 287 13.22 1.37 -11.52
CA PHE A 287 13.83 2.37 -10.64
C PHE A 287 15.35 2.28 -10.73
N SER A 288 16.01 3.28 -11.32
CA SER A 288 17.44 3.24 -11.65
C SER A 288 18.40 3.73 -10.56
N ASP A 289 17.87 4.27 -9.46
CA ASP A 289 18.63 5.24 -8.66
C ASP A 289 19.36 4.69 -7.44
N PHE A 290 19.22 3.39 -7.17
CA PHE A 290 19.86 2.77 -6.02
C PHE A 290 20.82 1.67 -6.45
N SER A 291 22.09 1.81 -6.07
CA SER A 291 23.12 0.79 -6.27
C SER A 291 23.00 -0.40 -5.32
N TYR A 292 21.93 -0.48 -4.51
CA TYR A 292 21.74 -1.56 -3.55
C TYR A 292 21.42 -2.87 -4.30
N ALA A 293 22.17 -3.92 -3.98
CA ALA A 293 22.20 -5.20 -4.70
C ALA A 293 20.88 -5.99 -4.71
N THR A 294 19.87 -5.58 -3.95
CA THR A 294 18.55 -6.23 -3.91
C THR A 294 17.45 -5.19 -3.65
N PRO A 295 16.78 -4.69 -4.69
CA PRO A 295 15.61 -3.85 -4.46
C PRO A 295 14.47 -4.76 -3.95
N ALA A 296 13.87 -4.34 -2.85
CA ALA A 296 12.74 -5.03 -2.26
C ALA A 296 11.44 -4.51 -2.93
N PRO A 297 10.31 -5.20 -2.76
CA PRO A 297 9.06 -4.81 -3.39
C PRO A 297 8.67 -3.37 -3.03
N SER A 298 8.16 -2.65 -4.03
CA SER A 298 7.34 -1.47 -3.79
C SER A 298 6.13 -1.91 -2.96
N ASN A 299 5.89 -1.28 -1.81
CA ASN A 299 4.80 -1.69 -0.93
C ASN A 299 3.55 -0.83 -1.09
N GLY A 300 3.72 0.44 -1.48
CA GLY A 300 2.60 1.38 -1.64
C GLY A 300 2.84 2.40 -2.74
N ILE A 301 1.75 2.92 -3.28
CA ILE A 301 1.72 3.95 -4.32
C ILE A 301 0.59 4.94 -4.02
N ASP A 302 0.82 6.22 -4.30
CA ASP A 302 -0.20 7.26 -4.09
C ASP A 302 -1.32 7.17 -5.15
N TYR A 303 -2.38 7.96 -4.96
CA TYR A 303 -3.55 7.92 -5.84
C TYR A 303 -3.20 8.19 -7.32
N ASN A 304 -2.25 9.10 -7.57
CA ASN A 304 -1.88 9.53 -8.90
C ASN A 304 -0.73 8.73 -9.52
N GLY A 305 -0.05 7.88 -8.74
CA GLY A 305 1.13 7.14 -9.19
C GLY A 305 2.36 8.02 -9.42
N PHE A 306 2.50 9.11 -8.67
CA PHE A 306 3.69 9.97 -8.67
C PHE A 306 4.67 9.61 -7.55
N ILE A 307 4.19 8.95 -6.50
CA ILE A 307 5.01 8.53 -5.35
C ILE A 307 4.82 7.04 -5.17
N VAL A 308 5.93 6.32 -5.20
CA VAL A 308 6.00 4.90 -4.83
C VAL A 308 6.90 4.80 -3.60
N VAL A 309 6.53 3.96 -2.64
CA VAL A 309 7.36 3.69 -1.46
C VAL A 309 7.66 2.21 -1.35
N GLY A 310 8.78 1.88 -0.72
CA GLY A 310 9.17 0.49 -0.52
C GLY A 310 10.43 0.36 0.31
N THR A 311 11.26 -0.61 -0.06
CA THR A 311 12.49 -0.91 0.66
C THR A 311 13.59 -1.29 -0.32
N THR A 312 14.82 -0.90 -0.03
CA THR A 312 16.03 -1.39 -0.72
C THR A 312 17.02 -1.82 0.35
N GLY A 313 17.38 -3.11 0.38
CA GLY A 313 18.11 -3.67 1.50
C GLY A 313 17.37 -3.48 2.84
N ASN A 314 17.95 -2.73 3.77
CA ASN A 314 17.38 -2.41 5.09
C ASN A 314 16.98 -0.93 5.23
N THR A 315 16.68 -0.28 4.10
CA THR A 315 16.39 1.14 4.05
C THR A 315 15.02 1.40 3.44
N ALA A 316 14.22 2.20 4.13
CA ALA A 316 12.98 2.74 3.61
C ALA A 316 13.28 3.75 2.50
N VAL A 317 12.66 3.57 1.34
CA VAL A 317 12.87 4.43 0.19
C VAL A 317 11.57 4.95 -0.37
N LEU A 318 11.67 6.11 -1.01
CA LEU A 318 10.63 6.72 -1.81
C LEU A 318 11.18 6.91 -3.23
N TRP A 319 10.36 6.57 -4.22
CA TRP A 319 10.59 6.92 -5.62
C TRP A 319 9.57 7.98 -6.02
N GLN A 320 10.07 9.12 -6.48
CA GLN A 320 9.24 10.22 -6.97
C GLN A 320 9.37 10.32 -8.48
N ARG A 321 8.24 10.36 -9.18
CA ARG A 321 8.25 10.60 -10.63
C ARG A 321 8.60 12.05 -10.92
N GLN A 322 9.68 12.28 -11.67
CA GLN A 322 10.12 13.58 -12.14
C GLN A 322 10.18 13.55 -13.68
N ARG A 323 9.19 14.19 -14.32
CA ARG A 323 8.99 14.11 -15.79
C ARG A 323 8.85 12.63 -16.23
N ASN A 324 9.84 12.12 -16.96
CA ASN A 324 9.87 10.76 -17.52
C ASN A 324 10.89 9.85 -16.83
N ARG A 325 11.26 10.17 -15.58
CA ARG A 325 12.19 9.35 -14.78
C ARG A 325 11.71 9.24 -13.34
N TRP A 326 12.07 8.14 -12.69
CA TRP A 326 11.85 7.93 -11.28
C TRP A 326 13.11 8.33 -10.51
N ARG A 327 12.95 9.22 -9.53
CA ARG A 327 14.02 9.63 -8.63
C ARG A 327 13.93 8.90 -7.30
N GLY A 328 14.96 8.15 -6.94
CA GLY A 328 15.08 7.49 -5.64
C GLY A 328 15.49 8.44 -4.52
N ILE A 329 14.87 8.32 -3.35
CA ILE A 329 15.20 9.05 -2.13
C ILE A 329 15.28 8.05 -0.96
N ASP A 330 16.47 7.96 -0.33
CA ASP A 330 16.65 7.26 0.94
C ASP A 330 15.96 8.08 2.05
N LEU A 331 14.91 7.52 2.66
CA LEU A 331 14.12 8.24 3.66
C LEU A 331 14.90 8.44 4.97
N THR A 332 15.86 7.57 5.28
CA THR A 332 16.74 7.73 6.45
C THR A 332 17.67 8.93 6.24
N GLU A 333 18.35 9.01 5.10
CA GLU A 333 19.21 10.15 4.77
C GLU A 333 18.41 11.45 4.64
N PHE A 334 17.23 11.39 4.01
CA PHE A 334 16.30 12.51 3.91
C PHE A 334 15.91 13.07 5.28
N CYS A 335 15.60 12.21 6.25
CA CYS A 335 15.21 12.62 7.60
C CYS A 335 16.42 13.10 8.41
N ARG A 336 17.58 12.44 8.30
CA ARG A 336 18.81 12.82 9.01
C ARG A 336 19.32 14.20 8.56
N SER A 337 19.34 14.47 7.25
CA SER A 337 19.73 15.77 6.70
C SER A 337 18.83 16.93 7.14
N ARG A 338 17.64 16.64 7.69
CA ARG A 338 16.69 17.61 8.24
C ARG A 338 16.66 17.64 9.77
N GLY A 339 17.54 16.89 10.44
CA GLY A 339 17.56 16.77 11.90
C GLY A 339 16.33 16.06 12.48
N LEU A 340 15.61 15.26 11.68
CA LEU A 340 14.43 14.50 12.13
C LEU A 340 14.79 13.14 12.73
N LEU A 341 16.00 12.64 12.44
CA LEU A 341 16.54 11.38 12.96
C LEU A 341 17.91 11.62 13.58
N GLN A 342 18.19 10.90 14.67
CA GLN A 342 19.55 10.80 15.21
C GLN A 342 20.43 9.91 14.31
N GLU A 343 21.76 9.99 14.46
CA GLU A 343 22.68 9.20 13.64
C GLU A 343 22.47 7.69 13.78
N SER A 344 22.16 7.21 14.99
CA SER A 344 21.90 5.80 15.29
C SER A 344 20.52 5.30 14.86
N GLU A 345 19.61 6.20 14.49
CA GLU A 345 18.25 5.84 14.10
C GLU A 345 18.15 5.63 12.58
N ALA A 346 17.22 4.77 12.16
CA ALA A 346 17.02 4.44 10.75
C ALA A 346 15.56 4.12 10.43
N LEU A 347 15.10 4.47 9.23
CA LEU A 347 13.83 4.00 8.69
C LEU A 347 14.12 2.75 7.85
N ILE A 348 13.61 1.60 8.29
CA ILE A 348 14.01 0.29 7.75
C ILE A 348 13.17 -0.06 6.52
N ARG A 349 11.86 0.21 6.59
CA ARG A 349 10.90 -0.15 5.54
C ARG A 349 9.78 0.86 5.50
N ALA A 350 9.45 1.35 4.31
CA ALA A 350 8.20 2.07 4.05
C ALA A 350 7.16 1.09 3.50
N ASN A 351 6.01 1.01 4.16
CA ASN A 351 4.93 0.09 3.82
C ASN A 351 3.86 0.76 2.97
N ALA A 352 3.51 2.01 3.27
CA ALA A 352 2.44 2.70 2.57
C ALA A 352 2.69 4.20 2.47
N VAL A 353 1.99 4.80 1.50
CA VAL A 353 1.89 6.24 1.28
C VAL A 353 0.41 6.60 1.22
N SER A 354 0.03 7.72 1.82
CA SER A 354 -1.36 8.15 1.79
C SER A 354 -1.80 8.47 0.36
N PRO A 355 -3.10 8.35 0.03
CA PRO A 355 -3.58 8.59 -1.33
C PRO A 355 -3.21 9.97 -1.90
N ASN A 356 -3.18 10.99 -1.04
CA ASN A 356 -2.74 12.35 -1.40
C ASN A 356 -1.21 12.54 -1.44
N GLY A 357 -0.41 11.49 -1.24
CA GLY A 357 1.05 11.52 -1.29
C GLY A 357 1.73 12.19 -0.09
N ARG A 358 0.97 12.65 0.91
CA ARG A 358 1.50 13.47 2.01
C ARG A 358 2.20 12.67 3.10
N TYR A 359 1.61 11.54 3.51
CA TYR A 359 2.09 10.75 4.63
C TYR A 359 2.74 9.48 4.13
N ILE A 360 3.87 9.10 4.72
CA ILE A 360 4.52 7.81 4.51
C ILE A 360 4.58 7.11 5.85
N VAL A 361 4.28 5.82 5.87
CA VAL A 361 4.35 5.01 7.08
C VAL A 361 5.15 3.74 6.87
N GLY A 362 5.64 3.18 7.96
CA GLY A 362 6.32 1.91 7.93
C GLY A 362 6.92 1.56 9.28
N VAL A 363 8.10 0.96 9.25
CA VAL A 363 8.84 0.54 10.44
C VAL A 363 10.28 1.05 10.39
N GLY A 364 10.77 1.50 11.53
CA GLY A 364 12.13 1.98 11.71
C GLY A 364 12.74 1.45 13.00
N ARG A 365 14.01 1.77 13.19
CA ARG A 365 14.79 1.50 14.38
C ARG A 365 15.05 2.79 15.13
N ARG A 366 14.57 2.84 16.35
CA ARG A 366 14.70 3.99 17.25
C ARG A 366 15.62 3.62 18.41
N LEU A 367 16.49 4.54 18.83
CA LEU A 367 17.29 4.36 20.04
C LEU A 367 16.52 4.90 21.24
N VAL A 368 16.15 4.03 22.18
CA VAL A 368 15.43 4.39 23.41
C VAL A 368 16.20 3.86 24.60
N GLN A 369 16.70 4.76 25.45
CA GLN A 369 17.45 4.40 26.66
C GLN A 369 18.65 3.46 26.41
N GLY A 370 19.35 3.65 25.30
CA GLY A 370 20.54 2.85 24.95
C GLY A 370 20.23 1.49 24.32
N SER A 371 18.96 1.14 24.11
CA SER A 371 18.56 -0.06 23.37
C SER A 371 17.84 0.30 22.08
N TYR A 372 18.05 -0.51 21.04
CA TYR A 372 17.34 -0.36 19.77
C TYR A 372 15.97 -1.00 19.86
N ARG A 373 14.96 -0.24 19.43
CA ARG A 373 13.59 -0.72 19.34
C ARG A 373 13.07 -0.55 17.93
N THR A 374 12.33 -1.57 17.47
CA THR A 374 11.63 -1.56 16.20
C THR A 374 10.28 -0.89 16.40
N GLU A 375 10.05 0.25 15.77
CA GLU A 375 8.88 1.08 16.03
C GLU A 375 8.27 1.57 14.73
N ALA A 376 6.94 1.62 14.71
CA ALA A 376 6.19 2.21 13.62
C ALA A 376 6.49 3.71 13.53
N PHE A 377 6.61 4.22 12.31
CA PHE A 377 6.78 5.65 12.07
C PHE A 377 5.70 6.19 11.13
N ARG A 378 5.43 7.48 11.28
CA ARG A 378 4.72 8.32 10.31
C ARG A 378 5.59 9.51 9.94
N LEU A 379 5.82 9.67 8.65
CA LEU A 379 6.53 10.80 8.06
C LEU A 379 5.52 11.68 7.32
N ASP A 380 5.25 12.88 7.82
CA ASP A 380 4.51 13.92 7.11
C ASP A 380 5.51 14.67 6.21
N MET A 381 5.39 14.51 4.90
CA MET A 381 6.26 15.16 3.92
C MET A 381 5.96 16.66 3.77
N GLY A 382 4.91 17.15 4.43
CA GLY A 382 4.41 18.52 4.29
C GLY A 382 3.68 18.74 2.97
N ARG A 383 3.15 19.95 2.78
CA ARG A 383 2.55 20.37 1.50
C ARG A 383 3.59 20.69 0.41
N SER A 384 4.87 20.75 0.79
CA SER A 384 5.96 21.19 -0.05
C SER A 384 6.54 20.09 -0.94
N PHE A 385 6.01 18.87 -0.93
CA PHE A 385 6.34 17.92 -1.99
C PHE A 385 5.56 18.34 -3.24
N PRO A 386 6.22 18.92 -4.26
CA PRO A 386 5.51 19.29 -5.46
C PRO A 386 4.98 18.01 -6.08
N VAL A 387 3.66 17.83 -6.04
CA VAL A 387 3.00 16.99 -7.03
C VAL A 387 3.43 17.60 -8.36
N PRO A 388 4.11 16.85 -9.25
CA PRO A 388 4.47 17.36 -10.55
C PRO A 388 3.19 17.92 -11.17
N VAL A 389 3.19 19.22 -11.51
CA VAL A 389 2.09 19.81 -12.27
C VAL A 389 2.00 18.96 -13.54
N PRO A 390 0.82 18.42 -13.90
CA PRO A 390 0.66 17.69 -15.14
C PRO A 390 1.25 18.52 -16.27
N ILE A 391 2.19 17.94 -17.01
CA ILE A 391 2.72 18.58 -18.21
C ILE A 391 1.61 18.44 -19.25
N GLU A 392 0.99 19.55 -19.63
CA GLU A 392 0.00 19.59 -20.72
C GLU A 392 0.60 19.16 -22.06
#